data_AF-A0A948C3F5-F1
#
_entry.id   AF-A0A948C3F5-F1
#
_cell.length_a   1.000
_cell.length_b   1.000
_cell.length_c   1.000
_cell.angle_alpha   90.00
_cell.angle_beta   90.00
_cell.angle_gamma   90.00
#
_symmetry.space_group_name_H-M   'P 1'
#
loop_
_entity.id
_entity.type
_entity.pdbx_description
1 polymer ?
#
loop_
_entity_poly.entity_id
_entity_poly.type
_entity_poly.pdbx_seq_one_letter_code
_entity_poly.pdbx_strand_id
1 'polypeptide(L)'
;MLDKLLVHVPIVVLCFFSTIFNLIFWTLIMVFGKYSFNIKEYVKDKNTLRMLILVTVLFLVANATILLAIKGKNATVASLIEISYPLFVILFSFLFFRTVNINR
;
A
#
# COMPACT_ATOMS: atom_id res chain seq x y z
N MET A 1 23.06 7.43 -6.49
CA MET A 1 22.73 8.83 -6.87
C MET A 1 21.35 9.22 -6.35
N LEU A 2 20.34 8.35 -6.48
CA LEU A 2 19.00 8.54 -5.92
C LEU A 2 18.96 8.58 -4.37
N ASP A 3 19.72 7.71 -3.71
CA ASP A 3 19.77 7.67 -2.23
C ASP A 3 20.30 8.98 -1.61
N LYS A 4 21.23 9.66 -2.31
CA LYS A 4 21.74 10.98 -1.88
C LYS A 4 20.67 12.07 -1.97
N LEU A 5 19.76 11.97 -2.94
CA LEU A 5 18.63 12.89 -3.11
C LEU A 5 17.59 12.67 -2.00
N LEU A 6 17.32 11.41 -1.66
CA LEU A 6 16.31 11.01 -0.65
C LEU A 6 16.66 11.44 0.78
N VAL A 7 17.96 11.56 1.11
CA VAL A 7 18.40 12.01 2.44
C VAL A 7 17.97 13.46 2.70
N HIS A 8 18.06 14.34 1.71
CA HIS A 8 17.83 15.79 1.86
C HIS A 8 16.36 16.18 1.72
N VAL A 9 15.56 15.35 1.06
CA VAL A 9 14.13 15.63 0.88
C VAL A 9 13.34 15.22 2.13
N PRO A 10 12.45 16.09 2.66
CA PRO A 10 11.56 15.72 3.75
C PRO A 10 10.65 14.56 3.37
N ILE A 11 10.40 13.64 4.31
CA ILE A 11 9.54 12.46 4.09
C ILE A 11 8.14 12.88 3.61
N VAL A 12 7.62 14.00 4.10
CA VAL A 12 6.31 14.56 3.75
C VAL A 12 6.24 14.91 2.26
N VAL A 13 7.32 15.46 1.70
CA VAL A 13 7.40 15.82 0.28
C VAL A 13 7.42 14.56 -0.58
N LEU A 14 8.15 13.52 -0.16
CA LEU A 14 8.16 12.23 -0.84
C LEU A 14 6.77 11.56 -0.83
N CYS A 15 6.09 11.56 0.32
CA CYS A 15 4.72 11.06 0.42
C CYS A 15 3.75 11.82 -0.48
N PHE A 16 3.90 13.14 -0.60
CA PHE A 16 3.06 13.96 -1.46
C PHE A 16 3.24 13.63 -2.94
N PHE A 17 4.49 13.50 -3.41
CA PHE A 17 4.73 13.08 -4.79
C PHE A 17 4.25 11.65 -5.03
N SER A 18 4.45 10.73 -4.09
CA SER A 18 3.99 9.34 -4.26
C SER A 18 2.46 9.23 -4.32
N THR A 19 1.71 10.07 -3.61
CA THR A 19 0.24 10.08 -3.71
C THR A 19 -0.23 10.65 -5.04
N ILE A 20 0.44 11.66 -5.60
CA ILE A 20 0.13 12.18 -6.94
C ILE A 20 0.33 11.10 -8.01
N PHE A 21 1.48 10.41 -7.98
CA PHE A 21 1.74 9.31 -8.92
C PHE A 21 0.71 8.18 -8.79
N ASN A 22 0.37 7.79 -7.56
CA ASN A 22 -0.67 6.79 -7.31
C ASN A 22 -2.04 7.25 -7.84
N LEU A 23 -2.41 8.51 -7.63
CA LEU A 23 -3.69 9.04 -8.11
C LEU A 23 -3.76 9.02 -9.64
N ILE A 24 -2.69 9.45 -10.31
CA ILE A 24 -2.61 9.40 -11.77
C ILE A 24 -2.72 7.96 -12.26
N PHE A 25 -1.95 7.04 -11.65
CA PHE A 25 -1.95 5.62 -12.02
C PHE A 25 -3.33 4.97 -11.86
N TRP A 26 -3.98 5.15 -10.71
CA TRP A 26 -5.32 4.62 -10.46
C TRP A 26 -6.38 5.25 -11.37
N THR A 27 -6.28 6.55 -11.67
CA THR A 27 -7.18 7.22 -12.61
C THR A 27 -7.04 6.63 -14.02
N LEU A 28 -5.81 6.38 -14.48
CA LEU A 28 -5.57 5.73 -15.77
C LEU A 28 -6.19 4.33 -15.80
N ILE A 29 -5.98 3.52 -14.74
CA ILE A 29 -6.58 2.18 -14.64
C ILE A 29 -8.12 2.25 -14.72
N MET A 30 -8.76 3.21 -14.05
CA MET A 30 -10.21 3.34 -14.11
C MET A 30 -10.70 3.68 -15.52
N VAL A 31 -10.03 4.61 -16.21
CA VAL A 31 -10.39 5.02 -17.57
C VAL A 31 -10.19 3.89 -18.58
N PHE A 32 -9.02 3.23 -18.57
CA PHE A 32 -8.70 2.17 -19.53
C PHE A 32 -9.38 0.84 -19.19
N GLY A 33 -9.52 0.52 -17.91
CA GLY A 33 -10.15 -0.71 -17.43
C GLY A 33 -11.68 -0.68 -17.45
N LYS A 34 -12.30 0.45 -17.80
CA LYS A 34 -13.76 0.65 -17.79
C LYS A 34 -14.42 0.30 -16.46
N TYR A 35 -13.73 0.56 -15.36
CA TYR A 35 -14.27 0.30 -14.02
C TYR A 35 -15.27 1.40 -13.65
N SER A 36 -16.49 1.01 -13.26
CA SER A 36 -17.50 1.94 -12.73
C SER A 36 -17.30 2.11 -11.22
N PHE A 37 -16.99 3.33 -10.79
CA PHE A 37 -16.83 3.64 -9.37
C PHE A 37 -18.16 4.09 -8.77
N ASN A 38 -18.86 3.20 -8.05
CA ASN A 38 -20.14 3.52 -7.41
C ASN A 38 -19.98 3.81 -5.91
N ILE A 39 -19.64 5.06 -5.57
CA ILE A 39 -19.47 5.54 -4.18
C ILE A 39 -20.69 5.24 -3.30
N LYS A 40 -21.90 5.27 -3.88
CA LYS A 40 -23.15 5.13 -3.13
C LYS A 40 -23.30 3.75 -2.48
N GLU A 41 -22.70 2.72 -3.07
CA GLU A 41 -22.72 1.37 -2.50
C GLU A 41 -21.82 1.27 -1.27
N TYR A 42 -20.62 1.86 -1.32
CA TYR A 42 -19.66 1.84 -0.21
C TYR A 42 -20.13 2.64 1.01
N VAL A 43 -20.89 3.71 0.81
CA VAL A 43 -21.39 4.56 1.90
C VAL A 43 -22.67 3.99 2.55
N LYS A 44 -23.42 3.15 1.83
CA LYS A 44 -24.68 2.57 2.32
C LYS A 44 -24.45 1.48 3.38
N ASP A 45 -23.39 0.68 3.24
CA ASP A 45 -23.04 -0.32 4.23
C ASP A 45 -21.99 0.21 5.23
N LYS A 46 -22.40 0.33 6.49
CA LYS A 46 -21.53 0.79 7.58
C LYS A 46 -20.34 -0.14 7.82
N ASN A 47 -20.48 -1.45 7.56
CA ASN A 47 -19.39 -2.38 7.74
C ASN A 47 -18.33 -2.23 6.63
N THR A 48 -18.77 -2.18 5.38
CA THR A 48 -17.90 -1.89 4.22
C THR A 48 -17.19 -0.55 4.36
N LEU A 49 -17.89 0.51 4.80
CA LEU A 49 -17.27 1.81 5.04
C LEU A 49 -16.17 1.75 6.11
N ARG A 50 -16.39 1.02 7.21
CA ARG A 50 -15.39 0.82 8.26
C ARG A 50 -14.16 0.09 7.73
N MET A 51 -14.36 -0.98 6.94
CA MET A 51 -13.27 -1.72 6.33
C MET A 51 -12.48 -0.85 5.34
N LEU A 52 -13.17 -0.03 4.53
CA LEU A 52 -12.54 0.89 3.59
C LEU A 52 -11.65 1.91 4.31
N ILE A 53 -12.16 2.52 5.39
CA ILE A 53 -11.39 3.48 6.21
C ILE A 53 -10.17 2.77 6.81
N LEU A 54 -10.35 1.58 7.38
CA LEU A 54 -9.27 0.82 8.01
C LEU A 54 -8.17 0.45 7.00
N VAL A 55 -8.54 -0.06 5.84
CA VAL A 55 -7.60 -0.37 4.76
C VAL A 55 -6.87 0.88 4.28
N THR A 56 -7.58 2.01 4.14
CA THR A 56 -6.96 3.29 3.74
C THR A 56 -5.93 3.75 4.76
N VAL A 57 -6.24 3.68 6.06
CA VAL A 57 -5.30 4.05 7.12
C VAL A 57 -4.08 3.11 7.12
N LEU A 58 -4.29 1.80 7.03
CA LEU A 58 -3.20 0.83 6.95
C LEU A 58 -2.30 1.06 5.73
N PHE A 59 -2.88 1.37 4.57
CA PHE A 59 -2.14 1.68 3.36
C PHE A 59 -1.25 2.92 3.53
N LEU A 60 -1.77 3.99 4.15
CA LEU A 60 -0.99 5.18 4.43
C LEU A 60 0.17 4.92 5.40
N VAL A 61 -0.08 4.15 6.46
CA VAL A 61 0.95 3.74 7.42
C VAL A 61 2.02 2.89 6.72
N ALA A 62 1.61 1.91 5.92
CA ALA A 62 2.52 1.06 5.16
C ALA A 62 3.42 1.88 4.23
N ASN A 63 2.85 2.77 3.41
CA ASN A 63 3.61 3.66 2.53
C ASN A 63 4.61 4.54 3.29
N ALA A 64 4.18 5.13 4.41
CA ALA A 64 5.07 5.95 5.24
C ALA A 64 6.23 5.11 5.79
N THR A 65 5.96 3.90 6.30
CA THR A 65 7.01 3.01 6.83
C THR A 65 7.99 2.53 5.76
N ILE A 66 7.53 2.26 4.54
CA ILE A 66 8.39 1.90 3.41
C ILE A 66 9.31 3.06 3.06
N LEU A 67 8.78 4.28 2.93
CA LEU A 67 9.59 5.46 2.66
C LEU A 67 10.59 5.75 3.78
N LEU A 68 10.22 5.53 5.04
CA LEU A 68 11.13 5.63 6.18
C LEU A 68 12.23 4.58 6.12
N ALA A 69 11.91 3.33 5.75
CA ALA A 69 12.91 2.27 5.56
C ALA A 69 13.89 2.59 4.43
N ILE A 70 13.39 3.12 3.31
CA ILE A 70 14.21 3.58 2.18
C ILE A 70 15.10 4.75 2.59
N LYS A 71 14.62 5.67 3.42
CA LYS A 71 15.41 6.83 3.88
C LYS A 71 16.45 6.45 4.95
N GLY A 72 16.13 5.50 5.82
CA GLY A 72 17.01 5.04 6.90
C GLY A 72 18.09 4.05 6.44
N LYS A 73 17.83 3.32 5.35
CA LYS A 73 18.77 2.37 4.73
C LYS A 73 18.94 2.73 3.24
N ASN A 74 19.33 1.77 2.40
CA ASN A 74 19.31 1.92 0.95
C ASN A 74 18.05 1.23 0.40
N ALA A 75 17.50 1.74 -0.71
CA ALA A 75 16.32 1.22 -1.40
C ALA A 75 16.38 -0.30 -1.62
N THR A 76 17.55 -0.84 -1.99
CA THR A 76 17.72 -2.29 -2.20
C THR A 76 17.38 -3.13 -0.97
N VAL A 77 17.77 -2.67 0.23
CA VAL A 77 17.50 -3.40 1.47
C VAL A 77 16.01 -3.32 1.83
N ALA A 78 15.39 -2.16 1.61
CA ALA A 78 13.96 -2.00 1.82
C ALA A 78 13.16 -2.93 0.88
N SER A 79 13.53 -3.00 -0.40
CA SER A 79 12.89 -3.89 -1.37
C SER A 79 13.11 -5.38 -1.05
N LEU A 80 14.26 -5.77 -0.50
CA LEU A 80 14.48 -7.16 -0.05
C LEU A 80 13.52 -7.56 1.09
N ILE A 81 13.27 -6.63 2.02
CA ILE A 81 12.28 -6.84 3.09
C ILE A 81 10.87 -6.91 2.49
N GLU A 82 10.54 -6.04 1.54
CA GLU A 82 9.23 -6.03 0.89
C GLU A 82 8.91 -7.33 0.15
N ILE A 83 9.89 -7.92 -0.55
CA ILE A 83 9.73 -9.23 -1.24
C ILE A 83 9.46 -10.37 -0.25
N SER A 84 9.80 -10.21 1.03
CA SER A 84 9.48 -11.19 2.08
C SER A 84 8.06 -11.08 2.63
N TYR A 85 7.29 -10.03 2.28
CA TYR A 85 5.91 -9.84 2.73
C TYR A 85 4.98 -11.05 2.52
N PRO A 86 5.02 -11.77 1.37
CA PRO A 86 4.21 -12.97 1.17
C PRO A 86 4.42 -14.06 2.23
N LEU A 87 5.62 -14.17 2.82
CA LEU A 87 5.87 -15.12 3.93
C LEU A 87 5.07 -14.74 5.17
N PHE A 88 5.01 -13.45 5.49
CA PHE A 88 4.18 -12.93 6.58
C PHE A 88 2.69 -13.12 6.30
N VAL A 89 2.25 -12.94 5.04
CA VAL A 89 0.87 -13.22 4.63
C VAL A 89 0.51 -14.69 4.88
N ILE A 90 1.38 -15.63 4.48
CA ILE A 90 1.16 -17.07 4.73
C ILE A 90 1.10 -17.35 6.23
N LEU A 91 2.06 -16.82 7.00
CA LEU A 91 2.12 -17.00 8.45
C LEU A 91 0.85 -16.48 9.14
N PHE A 92 0.42 -15.26 8.83
CA PHE A 92 -0.77 -14.67 9.45
C PHE A 92 -2.05 -15.34 8.96
N SER A 93 -2.12 -15.75 7.69
CA SER A 93 -3.25 -16.52 7.18
C SER A 93 -3.41 -17.82 7.98
N PHE A 94 -2.29 -18.53 8.21
CA PHE A 94 -2.29 -19.73 9.04
C PHE A 94 -2.66 -19.44 10.50
N LEU A 95 -2.12 -18.38 11.09
CA LEU A 95 -2.37 -18.02 12.49
C LEU A 95 -3.83 -17.65 12.75
N PHE A 96 -4.43 -16.79 11.91
CA PHE A 96 -5.76 -16.23 12.12
C PHE A 96 -6.89 -17.11 11.61
N PHE A 97 -6.71 -17.72 10.43
CA PHE A 97 -7.77 -18.48 9.78
C PHE A 97 -7.58 -19.98 9.93
N ARG A 98 -6.38 -20.45 10.30
CA ARG A 98 -6.00 -21.88 10.31
C ARG A 98 -6.29 -22.58 8.99
N THR A 99 -6.46 -21.83 7.89
CA THR A 99 -6.69 -22.35 6.56
C THR A 99 -5.38 -22.34 5.78
N VAL A 100 -5.02 -23.52 5.25
CA VAL A 100 -3.95 -23.64 4.28
C VAL A 100 -4.55 -23.32 2.92
N ASN A 101 -4.46 -22.06 2.48
CA ASN A 101 -4.92 -21.61 1.16
C ASN A 101 -3.94 -22.08 0.05
N ILE A 102 -3.56 -23.36 0.04
CA ILE A 102 -2.96 -23.98 -1.15
C ILE A 102 -4.11 -24.16 -2.13
N ASN A 103 -4.17 -23.25 -3.11
CA ASN A 103 -4.99 -23.25 -4.32
C ASN A 103 -6.08 -24.35 -4.40
N ARG A 104 -7.34 -23.93 -4.29
CA ARG A 104 -8.46 -24.70 -4.85
C ARG A 104 -8.98 -23.99 -6.08
#